data_AF-A0A2N1HG08-F1
#
_entry.id   AF-A0A2N1HG08-F1
#
_cell.length_a   1.000
_cell.length_b   1.000
_cell.length_c   1.000
_cell.angle_alpha   90.00
_cell.angle_beta   90.00
_cell.angle_gamma   90.00
#
_symmetry.space_group_name_H-M   'P 1'
#
loop_
_entity.id
_entity.type
_entity.pdbx_description
1 polymer ?
#
loop_
_entity_poly.entity_id
_entity_poly.type
_entity_poly.pdbx_seq_one_letter_code
_entity_poly.pdbx_strand_id
1 'polypeptide(L)' 'MEEIIVAPVIIFMIIVAPIWLVLHYRSKKQVSQGLSQEEYIQLSELSEVADTMADRIQTLEAILDVETPNWRTKL' A
#
# COMPACT_ATOMS: atom_id res chain seq x y z
N MET A 1 21.40 48.99 -4.46
CA MET A 1 20.12 48.52 -5.04
C MET A 1 20.00 47.00 -4.97
N GLU A 2 21.06 46.25 -5.29
CA GLU A 2 21.05 44.77 -5.19
C GLU A 2 20.87 44.26 -3.75
N GLU A 3 21.56 44.86 -2.77
CA GLU A 3 21.47 44.43 -1.35
C GLU A 3 20.05 44.53 -0.74
N ILE A 4 19.24 45.49 -1.22
CA ILE A 4 17.87 45.72 -0.73
C ILE A 4 16.94 44.55 -1.11
N ILE A 5 17.20 43.89 -2.25
CA ILE A 5 16.43 42.74 -2.72
C ILE A 5 17.02 41.43 -2.18
N VAL A 6 18.35 41.35 -2.07
CA VAL A 6 19.05 40.14 -1.62
C VAL A 6 18.75 39.81 -0.16
N ALA A 7 18.71 40.80 0.75
CA ALA A 7 18.44 40.56 2.17
C ALA A 7 17.07 39.86 2.44
N PRO A 8 15.92 40.33 1.92
CA PRO A 8 14.65 39.63 2.13
C PRO A 8 14.60 38.26 1.44
N VAL A 9 15.28 38.08 0.30
CA VAL A 9 15.37 36.77 -0.38
C VAL A 9 16.14 35.76 0.46
N ILE A 10 17.25 36.15 1.11
CA ILE A 10 18.02 35.27 1.99
C ILE A 10 17.17 34.83 3.19
N ILE A 11 16.46 35.76 3.84
CA ILE A 11 15.58 35.44 4.98
C ILE A 11 14.47 34.48 4.55
N PHE A 12 13.87 34.71 3.38
CA PHE A 12 12.88 33.81 2.80
C PHE A 12 13.46 32.41 2.56
N MET A 13 14.66 32.31 1.99
CA MET A 13 15.32 31.04 1.73
C MET A 13 15.65 30.28 3.02
N ILE A 14 16.03 30.96 4.10
CA ILE A 14 16.28 30.34 5.41
C ILE A 14 15.03 29.68 5.98
N ILE A 15 13.83 30.16 5.65
CA ILE A 15 12.58 29.58 6.14
C ILE A 15 12.03 28.54 5.16
N VAL A 16 11.94 28.91 3.88
CA VAL A 16 11.25 28.10 2.87
C VAL A 16 12.09 26.90 2.44
N ALA A 17 13.41 27.04 2.31
CA ALA A 17 14.26 25.91 1.89
C ALA A 17 14.28 24.77 2.92
N PRO A 18 14.38 25.02 4.25
CA PRO A 18 14.26 23.94 5.24
C PRO A 18 12.87 23.30 5.27
N ILE A 19 11.79 24.09 5.16
CA ILE A 19 10.42 23.54 5.10
C ILE A 19 10.27 22.64 3.87
N TRP A 20 10.74 23.07 2.70
CA TRP A 20 10.71 22.28 1.48
C TRP A 20 11.51 20.98 1.62
N LEU A 21 12.71 21.06 2.22
CA LEU A 21 13.53 19.88 2.49
C LEU A 21 12.81 18.89 3.39
N VAL A 22 12.26 19.35 4.52
CA VAL A 22 11.48 18.48 5.42
C VAL A 22 10.30 17.83 4.70
N LEU A 23 9.52 18.59 3.91
CA LEU A 23 8.40 18.05 3.14
C LEU A 23 8.86 17.03 2.08
N HIS A 24 9.95 17.31 1.36
CA HIS A 24 10.50 16.43 0.33
C HIS A 24 10.92 15.08 0.91
N TYR A 25 11.64 15.09 2.03
CA TYR A 25 12.11 13.85 2.66
C TYR A 25 11.01 13.13 3.44
N ARG A 26 10.05 13.85 4.02
CA ARG A 26 8.90 13.24 4.71
C ARG A 26 7.97 12.52 3.75
N SER A 27 7.71 13.11 2.57
CA SER A 27 6.93 12.45 1.50
C SER A 27 7.64 11.20 0.99
N LYS A 28 8.94 11.27 0.72
CA LYS A 28 9.73 10.08 0.34
C LYS A 28 9.73 8.98 1.41
N LYS A 29 9.83 9.35 2.69
CA LYS A 29 9.77 8.40 3.81
C LYS A 29 8.43 7.69 3.90
N GLN A 30 7.32 8.38 3.60
CA GLN A 30 5.98 7.78 3.62
C GLN A 30 5.78 6.79 2.48
N VAL A 31 6.37 7.05 1.31
CA VAL A 31 6.32 6.11 0.16
C VAL A 31 7.24 4.91 0.37
N SER A 32 8.35 5.06 1.11
CA SER A 32 9.28 3.96 1.42
C SER A 32 8.96 3.23 2.72
N GLN A 33 7.98 3.69 3.50
CA GLN A 33 7.49 2.96 4.66
C GLN A 33 6.66 1.80 4.12
N GLY A 34 7.19 0.58 4.24
CA GLY A 34 6.41 -0.64 4.03
C GLY A 34 5.25 -0.74 5.03
N LEU A 35 4.57 -1.87 5.04
CA LEU A 35 3.42 -2.09 5.91
C LEU A 35 3.79 -1.81 7.38
N SER A 36 2.91 -1.11 8.07
CA SER A 36 2.91 -1.03 9.52
C SER A 36 2.68 -2.41 10.14
N GLN A 37 2.99 -2.57 11.42
CA GLN A 37 2.75 -3.84 12.13
C GLN A 37 1.27 -4.27 12.07
N GLU A 38 0.35 -3.31 12.16
CA GLU A 38 -1.09 -3.57 12.07
C GLU A 38 -1.48 -4.04 10.67
N GLU A 39 -0.97 -3.39 9.61
CA GLU A 39 -1.20 -3.80 8.23
C GLU A 39 -0.59 -5.19 7.94
N TYR A 40 0.55 -5.54 8.55
CA TYR A 40 1.11 -6.89 8.46
C TYR A 40 0.20 -7.95 9.10
N ILE A 41 -0.38 -7.65 10.26
CA ILE A 41 -1.31 -8.56 10.93
C ILE A 41 -2.57 -8.78 10.07
N GLN A 42 -3.17 -7.70 9.58
CA GLN A 42 -4.34 -7.78 8.71
C GLN A 42 -4.04 -8.55 7.42
N LEU A 43 -2.86 -8.34 6.82
CA LEU A 43 -2.45 -9.09 5.63
C LEU A 43 -2.28 -10.59 5.93
N SER A 44 -1.71 -10.93 7.09
CA SER A 44 -1.55 -12.31 7.53
C SER A 44 -2.91 -12.99 7.72
N GLU A 45 -3.85 -12.32 8.38
CA GLU A 45 -5.22 -12.83 8.56
C GLU A 45 -5.91 -13.03 7.21
N LEU A 46 -5.78 -12.08 6.28
CA LEU A 46 -6.36 -12.20 4.94
C LEU A 46 -5.76 -13.39 4.17
N SER A 47 -4.46 -13.64 4.32
CA SER A 47 -3.79 -14.80 3.72
C SER A 47 -4.34 -16.11 4.26
N GLU A 48 -4.51 -16.22 5.59
CA GLU A 48 -5.06 -17.43 6.22
C GLU A 48 -6.51 -17.69 5.78
N VAL A 49 -7.31 -16.62 5.64
CA VAL A 49 -8.67 -16.71 5.11
C VAL A 49 -8.65 -17.16 3.64
N ALA A 50 -7.71 -16.65 2.83
CA ALA A 50 -7.55 -17.07 1.44
C ALA A 50 -7.18 -18.55 1.30
N ASP A 51 -6.25 -19.05 2.12
CA ASP A 51 -5.86 -20.46 2.14
C ASP A 51 -7.05 -21.35 2.52
N THR A 52 -7.80 -20.97 3.57
CA THR A 52 -9.02 -21.67 3.98
C THR A 52 -10.08 -21.68 2.87
N MET A 53 -10.24 -20.56 2.14
CA MET A 53 -11.17 -20.48 1.03
C MET A 53 -10.76 -21.39 -0.13
N ALA A 54 -9.46 -21.50 -0.43
CA ALA A 54 -8.94 -22.37 -1.47
C ALA A 54 -9.28 -23.85 -1.19
N ASP A 55 -9.04 -24.32 0.04
CA ASP A 55 -9.37 -25.69 0.46
C ASP A 55 -10.88 -25.98 0.35
N ARG A 56 -11.70 -25.00 0.72
CA ARG A 56 -13.16 -25.10 0.60
C ARG A 56 -13.62 -25.14 -0.84
N ILE A 57 -13.01 -24.34 -1.73
CA ILE A 57 -13.29 -24.38 -3.16
C ILE A 57 -12.94 -25.75 -3.72
N GLN A 58 -11.76 -26.29 -3.40
CA GLN A 58 -11.38 -27.64 -3.85
C GLN A 58 -12.38 -28.70 -3.38
N THR A 59 -12.86 -28.60 -2.14
CA THR A 59 -13.89 -29.50 -1.61
C THR A 59 -15.20 -29.36 -2.38
N LEU A 60 -15.65 -28.12 -2.65
CA LEU A 60 -16.86 -27.87 -3.42
C LEU A 60 -16.75 -28.37 -4.87
N GLU A 61 -15.59 -28.20 -5.50
CA GLU A 61 -15.31 -28.74 -6.82
C GLU A 61 -15.36 -30.26 -6.83
N ALA A 62 -14.81 -30.93 -5.81
CA ALA A 62 -14.88 -32.38 -5.68
C ALA A 62 -16.33 -32.88 -5.50
N ILE A 63 -17.15 -32.16 -4.73
CA ILE A 63 -18.59 -32.47 -4.59
C ILE A 63 -19.30 -32.28 -5.93
N LEU A 64 -19.06 -31.16 -6.62
CA LEU A 64 -19.66 -30.87 -7.92
C LEU A 64 -19.28 -31.90 -8.97
N ASP A 65 -18.05 -32.41 -8.95
CA ASP A 65 -17.58 -33.46 -9.85
C ASP A 65 -18.32 -34.79 -9.67
N VAL A 66 -18.78 -35.08 -8.45
CA VAL A 66 -19.60 -36.26 -8.14
C VAL A 66 -21.08 -36.03 -8.42
N GLU A 67 -21.64 -34.92 -7.93
CA GLU A 67 -23.09 -34.69 -7.96
C GLU A 67 -23.59 -34.12 -9.29
N THR A 68 -22.79 -33.31 -9.97
CA THR A 68 -23.14 -32.69 -11.26
C THR A 68 -22.03 -32.91 -12.29
N PRO A 69 -21.88 -34.14 -12.84
CA PRO A 69 -20.88 -34.41 -13.85
C PRO A 69 -20.96 -33.43 -15.02
N ASN A 70 -19.80 -32.97 -15.50
CA ASN A 70 -19.66 -31.97 -16.56
C ASN A 70 -20.16 -30.55 -16.24
N TRP A 71 -20.38 -30.19 -14.97
CA TRP A 71 -20.76 -28.81 -14.58
C TRP A 71 -19.83 -27.74 -15.17
N ARG A 72 -18.53 -28.04 -15.32
CA ARG A 72 -17.53 -27.15 -15.91
C ARG A 72 -17.84 -26.76 -17.38
N THR A 73 -18.58 -27.58 -18.11
CA THR A 73 -18.99 -27.29 -19.51
C THR A 73 -20.23 -26.40 -19.63
N LYS A 74 -20.88 -26.06 -18.51
CA LYS A 74 -22.03 -25.15 -18.46
C LYS A 74 -21.65 -23.70 -18.16
N LEU A 75 -20.36 -23.42 -17.96
CA LEU A 75 -19.77 -22.07 -17.92
C LEU A 75 -19.48 -21.58 -19.34
#